data_AF-A0A538P4Z4-F1
#
_entry.id   AF-A0A538P4Z4-F1
#
_cell.length_a   1.000
_cell.length_b   1.000
_cell.length_c   1.000
_cell.angle_alpha   90.00
_cell.angle_beta   90.00
_cell.angle_gamma   90.00
#
_symmetry.space_group_name_H-M   'P 1'
#
loop_
_entity.id
_entity.type
_entity.pdbx_description
1 polymer ?
#
loop_
_entity_poly.entity_id
_entity_poly.type
_entity_poly.pdbx_seq_one_letter_code
_entity_poly.pdbx_strand_id
1 'polypeptide(L)'
;MTGLGLQNSRARLAMLGVIIIGVVVLLQQLRQPRGPSQSVLFTAPAPTNRVKLSASEPLSPAETNLLQHLKSKAAELKAAKGSVEGRQTFADLRRYLSNVPRESAATAIKNWLDTGEDAPTQLEFKVGRDGSLKEAPSLRVFLLDYLAQIDPAAASSCAEKVLSTMNSPDEWAVSLRSYALA
;
A
#
# COMPACT_ATOMS: atom_id res chain seq x y z
N MET A 1 13.41 67.45 -30.04
CA MET A 1 13.61 66.04 -30.45
C MET A 1 13.36 65.16 -29.23
N THR A 2 12.10 64.83 -28.97
CA THR A 2 11.66 64.06 -27.80
C THR A 2 10.63 63.04 -28.26
N GLY A 3 11.09 61.83 -28.55
CA GLY A 3 10.23 60.79 -29.09
C GLY A 3 10.96 59.49 -29.31
N LEU A 4 11.49 58.86 -28.26
CA LEU A 4 12.06 57.51 -28.33
C LEU A 4 12.04 56.73 -26.99
N GLY A 5 11.28 57.19 -25.99
CA GLY A 5 11.20 56.54 -24.68
C GLY A 5 9.96 55.67 -24.43
N LEU A 6 8.89 55.84 -25.20
CA LEU A 6 7.59 55.18 -24.92
C LEU A 6 7.36 53.85 -25.68
N GLN A 7 8.10 53.59 -26.75
CA GLN A 7 7.84 52.44 -27.64
C GLN A 7 8.33 51.12 -27.02
N ASN A 8 9.44 51.14 -26.28
CA ASN A 8 10.04 49.94 -25.69
C ASN A 8 9.28 49.41 -24.47
N SER A 9 8.60 50.27 -23.71
CA SER A 9 7.83 49.86 -22.53
C SER A 9 6.54 49.14 -22.91
N ARG A 10 5.89 49.57 -23.99
CA ARG A 10 4.69 48.90 -24.53
C ARG A 10 5.01 47.52 -25.11
N ALA A 11 6.14 47.38 -25.81
CA ALA A 11 6.60 46.10 -26.33
C ALA A 11 6.96 45.09 -25.22
N ARG A 12 7.62 45.56 -24.14
CA ARG A 12 7.97 44.71 -22.98
C ARG A 12 6.73 44.29 -22.17
N LEU A 13 5.77 45.19 -21.97
CA LEU A 13 4.48 44.88 -21.33
C LEU A 13 3.64 43.90 -22.15
N ALA A 14 3.61 44.07 -23.48
CA ALA A 14 2.93 43.13 -24.37
C ALA A 14 3.57 41.73 -24.32
N MET A 15 4.91 41.65 -24.31
CA MET A 15 5.61 40.37 -24.23
C MET A 15 5.39 39.65 -22.89
N LEU A 16 5.39 40.38 -21.76
CA LEU A 16 5.02 39.84 -20.45
C LEU A 16 3.58 39.33 -20.41
N GLY A 17 2.64 40.05 -21.04
CA GLY A 17 1.25 39.61 -21.18
C GLY A 17 1.11 38.28 -21.92
N VAL A 18 1.82 38.11 -23.03
CA VAL A 18 1.81 36.85 -23.81
C VAL A 18 2.39 35.69 -23.01
N ILE A 19 3.46 35.92 -22.24
CA ILE A 19 4.07 34.88 -21.39
C ILE A 19 3.10 34.46 -20.27
N ILE A 20 2.45 35.42 -19.61
CA ILE A 20 1.49 35.13 -18.53
C ILE A 20 0.29 34.35 -19.10
N ILE A 21 -0.24 34.73 -20.26
CA ILE A 21 -1.33 33.99 -20.92
C ILE A 21 -0.87 32.57 -21.26
N GLY A 22 0.34 32.39 -21.80
CA GLY A 22 0.91 31.08 -22.10
C GLY A 22 1.05 30.18 -20.86
N VAL A 23 1.54 30.73 -19.75
CA VAL A 23 1.69 29.99 -18.48
C VAL A 23 0.33 29.63 -17.88
N VAL A 24 -0.65 30.53 -17.95
CA VAL A 24 -2.02 30.25 -17.46
C VAL A 24 -2.68 29.17 -18.30
N VAL A 25 -2.56 29.21 -19.63
CA VAL A 25 -3.09 28.16 -20.52
C VAL A 25 -2.39 26.82 -20.26
N LEU A 26 -1.06 26.82 -20.07
CA LEU A 26 -0.31 25.61 -19.76
C LEU A 26 -0.71 25.00 -18.40
N LEU A 27 -0.89 25.83 -17.37
CA LEU A 27 -1.36 25.38 -16.06
C LEU A 27 -2.81 24.90 -16.10
N GLN A 28 -3.66 25.48 -16.95
CA GLN A 28 -5.02 24.97 -17.18
C GLN A 28 -4.99 23.62 -17.88
N GLN A 29 -4.15 23.41 -18.91
CA GLN A 29 -4.00 22.12 -19.60
C GLN A 29 -3.49 21.02 -18.66
N LEU A 30 -2.62 21.35 -17.69
CA LEU A 30 -2.14 20.40 -16.66
C LEU A 30 -3.19 20.10 -15.58
N ARG A 31 -4.19 20.98 -15.39
CA ARG A 31 -5.30 20.80 -14.46
C ARG A 31 -6.54 20.18 -15.09
N GLN A 32 -6.63 20.09 -16.42
CA GLN A 32 -7.76 19.40 -17.04
C GLN A 32 -7.63 17.90 -16.76
N PRO A 33 -8.64 17.26 -16.12
CA PRO A 33 -8.69 15.82 -16.02
C PRO A 33 -8.70 15.27 -17.44
N ARG A 34 -7.75 14.37 -17.74
CA ARG A 34 -7.73 13.62 -18.99
C ARG A 34 -9.14 13.05 -19.20
N GLY A 35 -9.78 13.45 -20.31
CA GLY A 35 -11.15 13.05 -20.64
C GLY A 35 -11.34 11.54 -20.61
N PRO A 36 -12.60 11.08 -20.57
CA PRO A 36 -12.92 9.67 -20.38
C PRO A 36 -12.23 8.83 -21.46
N SER A 37 -11.37 7.92 -21.02
CA SER A 37 -10.79 6.86 -21.84
C SER A 37 -11.91 6.22 -22.64
N GLN A 38 -11.76 6.23 -23.97
CA GLN A 38 -12.60 5.43 -24.86
C GLN A 38 -12.55 3.99 -24.33
N SER A 39 -13.70 3.49 -23.87
CA SER A 39 -13.89 2.09 -23.53
C SER A 39 -13.80 1.29 -24.83
N VAL A 40 -12.57 0.84 -25.15
CA VAL A 40 -12.38 -0.22 -26.12
C VAL A 40 -13.13 -1.42 -25.57
N LEU A 41 -14.21 -1.77 -26.24
CA LEU A 41 -15.05 -2.93 -25.94
C LEU A 41 -14.20 -4.18 -26.24
N PHE A 42 -13.43 -4.61 -25.24
CA PHE A 42 -12.68 -5.85 -25.31
C PHE A 42 -13.68 -6.98 -25.14
N THR A 43 -14.19 -7.51 -26.24
CA THR A 43 -14.91 -8.79 -26.24
C THR A 43 -13.89 -9.88 -25.92
N ALA A 44 -13.71 -10.16 -24.63
CA ALA A 44 -12.88 -11.27 -24.19
C ALA A 44 -13.56 -12.59 -24.59
N PRO A 45 -12.88 -13.52 -25.30
CA PRO A 45 -13.35 -14.89 -25.36
C PRO A 45 -13.38 -15.46 -23.94
N ALA A 46 -14.44 -16.20 -23.64
CA ALA A 46 -14.70 -16.75 -22.31
C ALA A 46 -13.46 -17.40 -21.69
N PRO A 47 -13.08 -17.05 -20.45
CA PRO A 47 -12.07 -17.82 -19.74
C PRO A 47 -12.68 -19.16 -19.32
N THR A 48 -12.48 -20.20 -20.13
CA THR A 48 -12.56 -21.60 -19.70
C THR A 48 -11.34 -21.93 -18.82
N ASN A 49 -11.20 -21.23 -17.71
CA ASN A 49 -10.62 -21.78 -16.49
C ASN A 49 -10.97 -20.87 -15.31
N ARG A 50 -12.27 -20.73 -15.03
CA ARG A 50 -12.68 -20.32 -13.70
C ARG A 50 -12.31 -21.50 -12.79
N VAL A 51 -11.07 -21.49 -12.27
CA VAL A 51 -10.76 -22.24 -11.05
C VAL A 51 -11.89 -21.89 -10.10
N LYS A 52 -12.68 -22.92 -9.81
CA LYS A 52 -13.88 -22.84 -9.00
C LYS A 52 -13.48 -22.13 -7.72
N LEU A 53 -13.89 -20.87 -7.60
CA LEU A 53 -13.76 -20.09 -6.38
C LEU A 53 -14.72 -20.74 -5.38
N SER A 54 -14.26 -21.83 -4.77
CA SER A 54 -14.94 -22.52 -3.69
C SER A 54 -14.84 -21.61 -2.47
N ALA A 55 -15.77 -20.68 -2.36
CA ALA A 55 -16.01 -19.88 -1.15
C ALA A 55 -16.58 -20.73 0.00
N SER A 56 -16.19 -22.00 0.10
CA SER A 56 -16.66 -22.96 1.11
C SER A 56 -15.65 -24.08 1.36
N GLU A 57 -14.42 -23.99 0.83
CA GLU A 57 -13.40 -24.95 1.23
C GLU A 57 -12.99 -24.67 2.68
N PRO A 58 -13.04 -25.69 3.56
CA PRO A 58 -12.52 -25.55 4.90
C PRO A 58 -11.04 -25.17 4.82
N LEU A 59 -10.61 -24.27 5.72
CA LEU A 59 -9.22 -23.82 5.81
C LEU A 59 -8.27 -25.01 5.71
N SER A 60 -7.22 -24.86 4.90
CA SER A 60 -6.21 -25.92 4.81
C SER A 60 -5.57 -26.15 6.20
N PRO A 61 -5.06 -27.35 6.49
CA PRO A 61 -4.35 -27.60 7.75
C PRO A 61 -3.18 -26.61 7.96
N ALA A 62 -2.51 -26.21 6.87
CA ALA A 62 -1.45 -25.21 6.91
C ALA A 62 -1.97 -23.82 7.32
N GLU A 63 -3.09 -23.36 6.75
CA GLU A 63 -3.72 -22.10 7.15
C GLU A 63 -4.17 -22.12 8.61
N THR A 64 -4.78 -23.22 9.05
CA THR A 64 -5.25 -23.37 10.44
C THR A 64 -4.08 -23.30 11.42
N ASN A 65 -3.00 -24.04 11.14
CA ASN A 65 -1.79 -24.03 11.94
C ASN A 65 -1.13 -22.64 11.95
N LEU A 66 -1.09 -21.95 10.81
CA LEU A 66 -0.55 -20.60 10.72
C LEU A 66 -1.41 -19.59 11.49
N LEU A 67 -2.74 -19.63 11.39
CA LEU A 67 -3.61 -18.77 12.18
C LEU A 67 -3.42 -19.00 13.68
N GLN A 68 -3.28 -20.24 14.12
CA GLN A 68 -2.97 -20.56 15.52
C GLN A 68 -1.58 -20.02 15.93
N HIS A 69 -0.59 -20.11 15.04
CA HIS A 69 0.72 -19.54 15.27
C HIS A 69 0.68 -18.01 15.38
N LEU A 70 -0.10 -17.32 14.53
CA LEU A 70 -0.32 -15.88 14.60
C LEU A 70 -0.99 -15.48 15.92
N LYS A 71 -2.00 -16.22 16.38
CA LYS A 71 -2.61 -16.02 17.71
C LYS A 71 -1.59 -16.12 18.84
N SER A 72 -0.74 -17.15 18.81
CA SER A 72 0.33 -17.32 19.80
C SER A 72 1.29 -16.14 19.78
N LYS A 73 1.75 -15.72 18.59
CA LYS A 73 2.68 -14.60 18.44
C LYS A 73 2.05 -13.27 18.85
N ALA A 74 0.77 -13.05 18.56
CA ALA A 74 0.03 -11.89 19.05
C ALA A 74 0.01 -11.84 20.58
N ALA A 75 -0.23 -12.97 21.25
CA ALA A 75 -0.20 -13.06 22.71
C ALA A 75 1.21 -12.80 23.28
N GLU A 76 2.25 -13.37 22.67
CA GLU A 76 3.64 -13.12 23.04
C GLU A 76 4.02 -11.64 22.90
N LEU A 77 3.64 -10.98 21.80
CA LEU A 77 3.88 -9.55 21.56
C LEU A 77 3.16 -8.68 22.58
N LYS A 78 1.89 -9.00 22.91
CA LYS A 78 1.11 -8.30 23.94
C LYS A 78 1.75 -8.42 25.34
N ALA A 79 2.45 -9.52 25.61
CA ALA A 79 3.13 -9.76 26.89
C ALA A 79 4.57 -9.22 26.92
N ALA A 80 5.16 -8.89 25.77
CA ALA A 80 6.52 -8.40 25.67
C ALA A 80 6.67 -7.04 26.34
N LYS A 81 7.73 -6.86 27.13
CA LYS A 81 8.00 -5.64 27.89
C LYS A 81 9.11 -4.76 27.29
N GLY A 82 9.69 -5.20 26.18
CA GLY A 82 10.88 -4.62 25.59
C GLY A 82 10.95 -4.74 24.07
N SER A 83 11.78 -3.91 23.47
CA SER A 83 12.08 -3.92 22.03
C SER A 83 12.95 -5.12 21.60
N VAL A 84 13.59 -5.81 22.54
CA VAL A 84 14.41 -7.01 22.22
C VAL A 84 13.48 -8.19 21.95
N GLU A 85 12.52 -8.43 22.84
CA GLU A 85 11.53 -9.50 22.72
C GLU A 85 10.66 -9.30 21.48
N GLY A 86 10.18 -8.07 21.23
CA GLY A 86 9.40 -7.76 20.02
C GLY A 86 10.17 -8.06 18.73
N ARG A 87 11.46 -7.70 18.66
CA ARG A 87 12.32 -8.01 17.50
C ARG A 87 12.52 -9.51 17.33
N GLN A 88 12.76 -10.22 18.42
CA GLN A 88 12.93 -11.68 18.39
C GLN A 88 11.66 -12.36 17.89
N THR A 89 10.49 -11.96 18.41
CA THR A 89 9.20 -12.53 18.00
C THR A 89 8.91 -12.29 16.51
N PHE A 90 9.20 -11.11 15.97
CA PHE A 90 9.05 -10.87 14.53
C PHE A 90 10.08 -11.60 13.67
N ALA A 91 11.32 -11.76 14.15
CA ALA A 91 12.32 -12.56 13.44
C ALA A 91 11.90 -14.03 13.34
N ASP A 92 11.38 -14.59 14.44
CA ASP A 92 10.88 -15.97 14.47
C ASP A 92 9.62 -16.14 13.62
N LEU A 93 8.69 -15.17 13.68
CA LEU A 93 7.51 -15.18 12.83
C LEU A 93 7.88 -15.11 11.34
N ARG A 94 8.84 -14.26 10.96
CA ARG A 94 9.33 -14.16 9.57
C ARG A 94 9.94 -15.49 9.11
N ARG A 95 10.75 -16.14 9.95
CA ARG A 95 11.31 -17.47 9.67
C ARG A 95 10.22 -18.53 9.53
N TYR A 96 9.18 -18.48 10.35
CA TYR A 96 8.05 -19.40 10.23
C TYR A 96 7.32 -19.19 8.89
N LEU A 97 6.94 -17.94 8.59
CA LEU A 97 6.23 -17.58 7.37
C LEU A 97 7.00 -17.91 6.09
N SER A 98 8.34 -17.83 6.09
CA SER A 98 9.16 -18.20 4.93
C SER A 98 9.17 -19.70 4.62
N ASN A 99 8.77 -20.53 5.59
CA ASN A 99 8.67 -21.99 5.42
C ASN A 99 7.25 -22.45 5.05
N VAL A 100 6.25 -21.56 5.10
CA VAL A 100 4.88 -21.85 4.68
C VAL A 100 4.75 -21.56 3.18
N PRO A 101 4.01 -22.38 2.40
CA PRO A 101 3.71 -22.06 1.01
C PRO A 101 3.12 -20.67 0.86
N ARG A 102 3.63 -19.91 -0.12
CA ARG A 102 3.30 -18.49 -0.36
C ARG A 102 1.80 -18.22 -0.38
N GLU A 103 1.03 -19.02 -1.10
CA GLU A 103 -0.43 -18.89 -1.22
C GLU A 103 -1.16 -19.13 0.10
N SER A 104 -0.76 -20.16 0.86
CA SER A 104 -1.33 -20.45 2.18
C SER A 104 -0.98 -19.36 3.20
N ALA A 105 0.24 -18.83 3.14
CA ALA A 105 0.67 -17.71 3.96
C ALA A 105 -0.13 -16.44 3.64
N ALA A 106 -0.25 -16.07 2.36
CA ALA A 106 -1.03 -14.91 1.92
C ALA A 106 -2.50 -15.04 2.37
N THR A 107 -3.11 -16.20 2.15
CA THR A 107 -4.51 -16.45 2.53
C THR A 107 -4.72 -16.34 4.04
N ALA A 108 -3.88 -17.00 4.84
CA ALA A 108 -3.98 -16.93 6.30
C ALA A 108 -3.71 -15.51 6.84
N ILE A 109 -2.76 -14.78 6.25
CA ILE A 109 -2.48 -13.39 6.63
C ILE A 109 -3.67 -12.49 6.31
N LYS A 110 -4.28 -12.60 5.13
CA LYS A 110 -5.51 -11.86 4.80
C LYS A 110 -6.63 -12.15 5.79
N ASN A 111 -6.86 -13.43 6.08
CA ASN A 111 -7.88 -13.85 7.04
C ASN A 111 -7.61 -13.27 8.44
N TRP A 112 -6.35 -13.24 8.88
CA TRP A 112 -5.95 -12.58 10.12
C TRP A 112 -6.23 -11.08 10.07
N LEU A 113 -5.80 -10.38 9.02
CA LEU A 113 -5.96 -8.94 8.88
C LEU A 113 -7.45 -8.53 8.85
N ASP A 114 -8.32 -9.35 8.27
CA ASP A 114 -9.76 -9.15 8.24
C ASP A 114 -10.41 -9.29 9.64
N THR A 115 -9.76 -9.93 10.62
CA THR A 115 -10.28 -9.96 12.02
C THR A 115 -10.16 -8.61 12.73
N GLY A 116 -9.28 -7.72 12.25
CA GLY A 116 -8.93 -6.48 12.94
C GLY A 116 -8.04 -6.67 14.18
N GLU A 117 -7.69 -7.90 14.56
CA GLU A 117 -6.84 -8.14 15.73
C GLU A 117 -5.42 -7.57 15.52
N ASP A 118 -4.92 -6.88 16.53
CA ASP A 118 -3.54 -6.38 16.58
C ASP A 118 -2.82 -6.76 17.87
N ALA A 119 -1.49 -6.66 17.82
CA ALA A 119 -0.59 -6.72 18.96
C ALA A 119 0.47 -5.61 18.82
N PRO A 120 0.36 -4.50 19.58
CA PRO A 120 1.35 -3.44 19.56
C PRO A 120 2.67 -3.91 20.19
N THR A 121 3.75 -3.25 19.82
CA THR A 121 5.10 -3.50 20.31
C THR A 121 5.74 -2.19 20.78
N GLN A 122 6.93 -2.26 21.35
CA GLN A 122 7.75 -1.08 21.66
C GLN A 122 8.75 -0.74 20.54
N LEU A 123 8.54 -1.28 19.33
CA LEU A 123 9.39 -0.99 18.18
C LEU A 123 8.92 0.27 17.47
N GLU A 124 9.85 0.91 16.77
CA GLU A 124 9.53 2.05 15.93
C GLU A 124 8.99 1.61 14.57
N PHE A 125 8.25 2.50 13.92
CA PHE A 125 7.98 2.37 12.50
C PHE A 125 9.25 2.71 11.72
N LYS A 126 9.92 1.70 11.16
CA LYS A 126 11.22 1.88 10.49
C LYS A 126 11.26 1.20 9.13
N VAL A 127 11.41 2.01 8.09
CA VAL A 127 11.55 1.53 6.71
C VAL A 127 13.02 1.24 6.38
N GLY A 128 13.27 0.12 5.72
CA GLY A 128 14.55 -0.31 5.18
C GLY A 128 14.90 0.34 3.85
N ARG A 129 16.11 0.07 3.34
CA ARG A 129 16.57 0.63 2.06
C ARG A 129 15.80 0.08 0.85
N ASP A 130 15.23 -1.09 0.99
CA ASP A 130 14.40 -1.79 0.01
C ASP A 130 12.93 -1.35 0.05
N GLY A 131 12.58 -0.38 0.91
CA GLY A 131 11.22 0.12 1.08
C GLY A 131 10.33 -0.80 1.92
N SER A 132 10.84 -1.94 2.41
CA SER A 132 10.13 -2.86 3.31
C SER A 132 10.40 -2.49 4.78
N LEU A 133 9.61 -2.97 5.73
CA LEU A 133 9.81 -2.65 7.14
C LEU A 133 11.02 -3.40 7.73
N LYS A 134 11.90 -2.62 8.36
CA LYS A 134 12.97 -3.09 9.23
C LYS A 134 12.48 -3.32 10.66
N GLU A 135 11.61 -2.44 11.14
CA GLU A 135 10.91 -2.57 12.43
C GLU A 135 9.45 -2.17 12.23
N ALA A 136 8.55 -2.81 12.96
CA ALA A 136 7.12 -2.61 12.85
C ALA A 136 6.53 -2.33 14.24
N PRO A 137 5.73 -1.26 14.41
CA PRO A 137 5.18 -0.88 15.71
C PRO A 137 4.09 -1.85 16.19
N SER A 138 3.48 -2.63 15.29
CA SER A 138 2.49 -3.65 15.64
C SER A 138 2.51 -4.86 14.71
N LEU A 139 1.86 -5.95 15.13
CA LEU A 139 1.72 -7.16 14.33
C LEU A 139 0.97 -6.91 13.02
N ARG A 140 -0.11 -6.12 13.04
CA ARG A 140 -0.85 -5.78 11.81
C ARG A 140 0.02 -5.06 10.80
N VAL A 141 0.80 -4.08 11.26
CA VAL A 141 1.72 -3.33 10.40
C VAL A 141 2.81 -4.25 9.82
N PHE A 142 3.36 -5.15 10.63
CA PHE A 142 4.28 -6.19 10.15
C PHE A 142 3.65 -7.09 9.08
N LEU A 143 2.42 -7.57 9.30
CA LEU A 143 1.74 -8.50 8.40
C LEU A 143 1.29 -7.85 7.08
N LEU A 144 0.87 -6.58 7.11
CA LEU A 144 0.59 -5.81 5.90
C LEU A 144 1.85 -5.67 5.04
N ASP A 145 2.99 -5.36 5.67
CA ASP A 145 4.26 -5.23 4.98
C ASP A 145 4.75 -6.57 4.42
N TYR A 146 4.61 -7.65 5.19
CA TYR A 146 4.97 -9.00 4.73
C TYR A 146 4.07 -9.46 3.58
N LEU A 147 2.76 -9.21 3.65
CA LEU A 147 1.83 -9.53 2.58
C LEU A 147 2.21 -8.81 1.28
N ALA A 148 2.62 -7.55 1.34
CA ALA A 148 3.09 -6.82 0.14
C ALA A 148 4.32 -7.45 -0.51
N GLN A 149 5.20 -8.09 0.27
CA GLN A 149 6.38 -8.79 -0.24
C GLN A 149 6.02 -10.13 -0.90
N ILE A 150 5.07 -10.86 -0.29
CA ILE A 150 4.70 -12.21 -0.73
C ILE A 150 3.46 -12.26 -1.61
N ASP A 151 2.65 -11.24 -1.74
CA ASP A 151 1.50 -11.19 -2.65
C ASP A 151 1.06 -9.74 -2.84
N PRO A 152 1.69 -9.00 -3.77
CA PRO A 152 1.37 -7.60 -4.01
C PRO A 152 -0.09 -7.36 -4.39
N ALA A 153 -0.71 -8.29 -5.12
CA ALA A 153 -2.11 -8.17 -5.54
C ALA A 153 -3.06 -8.30 -4.34
N ALA A 154 -2.85 -9.30 -3.49
CA ALA A 154 -3.60 -9.41 -2.24
C ALA A 154 -3.38 -8.22 -1.30
N ALA A 155 -2.13 -7.75 -1.19
CA ALA A 155 -1.80 -6.59 -0.37
C ALA A 155 -2.52 -5.32 -0.85
N SER A 156 -2.62 -5.11 -2.16
CA SER A 156 -3.38 -4.01 -2.74
C SER A 156 -4.86 -4.08 -2.41
N SER A 157 -5.49 -5.26 -2.53
CA SER A 157 -6.88 -5.45 -2.12
C SER A 157 -7.11 -5.21 -0.62
N CYS A 158 -6.16 -5.60 0.24
CA CYS A 158 -6.22 -5.27 1.66
C CYS A 158 -6.01 -3.77 1.91
N ALA A 159 -5.13 -3.12 1.13
CA ALA A 159 -4.86 -1.70 1.25
C ALA A 159 -6.10 -0.85 0.98
N GLU A 160 -6.93 -1.19 0.00
CA GLU A 160 -8.20 -0.48 -0.24
C GLU A 160 -9.09 -0.44 1.00
N LYS A 161 -9.20 -1.55 1.73
CA LYS A 161 -9.97 -1.63 2.98
C LYS A 161 -9.35 -0.74 4.06
N VAL A 162 -8.04 -0.82 4.26
CA VAL A 162 -7.34 0.00 5.27
C VAL A 162 -7.46 1.48 4.94
N LEU A 163 -7.24 1.88 3.70
CA LEU A 163 -7.31 3.27 3.24
C LEU A 163 -8.74 3.84 3.28
N SER A 164 -9.76 2.99 3.31
CA SER A 164 -11.14 3.43 3.57
C SER A 164 -11.37 3.85 5.03
N THR A 165 -10.43 3.52 5.94
CA THR A 165 -10.54 3.78 7.38
C THR A 165 -9.29 4.50 7.92
N MET A 166 -9.42 5.71 8.45
CA MET A 166 -8.28 6.51 8.96
C MET A 166 -7.84 6.12 10.39
N ASN A 167 -7.77 4.83 10.70
CA ASN A 167 -7.63 4.36 12.09
C ASN A 167 -6.18 4.30 12.59
N SER A 168 -5.21 4.07 11.70
CA SER A 168 -3.79 3.94 12.07
C SER A 168 -2.89 4.57 11.00
N PRO A 169 -2.04 5.56 11.35
CA PRO A 169 -1.14 6.20 10.39
C PRO A 169 -0.10 5.22 9.85
N ASP A 170 0.36 4.27 10.67
CA ASP A 170 1.37 3.28 10.27
C ASP A 170 0.80 2.24 9.30
N GLU A 171 -0.43 1.78 9.53
CA GLU A 171 -1.13 0.91 8.57
C GLU A 171 -1.40 1.64 7.25
N TRP A 172 -1.76 2.93 7.33
CA TRP A 172 -1.92 3.79 6.17
C TRP A 172 -0.65 3.91 5.34
N ALA A 173 0.49 4.17 5.99
CA ALA A 173 1.77 4.29 5.31
C ALA A 173 2.13 3.02 4.52
N VAL A 174 1.96 1.85 5.12
CA VAL A 174 2.22 0.55 4.45
C VAL A 174 1.19 0.28 3.35
N SER A 175 -0.07 0.61 3.59
CA SER A 175 -1.16 0.38 2.63
C SER A 175 -1.04 1.26 1.39
N LEU A 176 -0.65 2.54 1.56
CA LEU A 176 -0.39 3.45 0.43
C LEU A 176 0.70 2.90 -0.50
N ARG A 177 1.79 2.37 0.07
CA ARG A 177 2.85 1.73 -0.71
C ARG A 177 2.33 0.52 -1.48
N SER A 178 1.57 -0.33 -0.81
CA SER A 178 1.01 -1.55 -1.42
C SER A 178 0.02 -1.24 -2.54
N TYR A 179 -0.81 -0.21 -2.35
CA TYR A 179 -1.75 0.28 -3.36
C TYR A 179 -1.04 0.87 -4.59
N ALA A 180 0.07 1.60 -4.38
CA ALA A 180 0.80 2.24 -5.45
C ALA A 180 1.66 1.28 -6.29
N LEU A 181 2.00 0.10 -5.75
CA LEU A 181 2.84 -0.91 -6.42
C LEU A 181 2.03 -1.98 -7.15
N ALA A 182 0.70 -1.91 -7.10
CA ALA A 182 -0.22 -2.88 -7.66
C ALA A 182 -0.41 -2.73 -9.18
#